data_AF-A0A2E9Y278-F1
#
_entry.id   AF-A0A2E9Y278-F1
#
_cell.length_a   1.000
_cell.length_b   1.000
_cell.length_c   1.000
_cell.angle_alpha   90.00
_cell.angle_beta   90.00
_cell.angle_gamma   90.00
#
_symmetry.space_group_name_H-M   'P 1'
#
loop_
_entity.id
_entity.type
_entity.pdbx_description
1 polymer ?
#
loop_
_entity_poly.entity_id
_entity_poly.type
_entity_poly.pdbx_seq_one_letter_code
_entity_poly.pdbx_strand_id
1 'polypeptide(L)'
;MPTLTVSAISNLRPEQLSQSSGAINFNRQLGGALGINLISMGLEQRTAFFADAFAGLQTPDNNSTQLLMMKFGHFLGRLGWPFEKKPAGALYLVGRSIYAQASMMAFSDVFMLIGVVYVRTMTPVLLLRDPVTKPRPRPRLRPRLR
;
A
#
# COMPACT_ATOMS: atom_id res chain seq x y z
N MET A 1 -16.41 -20.10 6.59
CA MET A 1 -16.09 -19.38 5.33
C MET A 1 -16.51 -17.93 5.49
N PRO A 2 -15.78 -16.95 4.93
CA PRO A 2 -16.14 -15.53 5.04
C PRO A 2 -17.55 -15.30 4.52
N THR A 3 -18.35 -14.49 5.23
CA THR A 3 -19.77 -14.22 4.92
C THR A 3 -19.99 -13.72 3.49
N LEU A 4 -19.08 -12.90 2.96
CA LEU A 4 -19.12 -12.42 1.57
C LEU A 4 -18.97 -13.55 0.54
N THR A 5 -18.02 -14.47 0.74
CA THR A 5 -17.82 -15.60 -0.18
C THR A 5 -19.00 -16.56 -0.14
N VAL A 6 -19.56 -16.79 1.06
CA VAL A 6 -20.75 -17.62 1.26
C VAL A 6 -21.97 -17.00 0.56
N SER A 7 -22.18 -15.69 0.69
CA SER A 7 -23.28 -14.99 0.02
C SER A 7 -23.12 -14.95 -1.50
N ALA A 8 -21.89 -14.86 -2.02
CA ALA A 8 -21.63 -14.84 -3.47
C ALA A 8 -21.94 -16.19 -4.15
N ILE A 9 -21.84 -17.30 -3.41
CA ILE A 9 -22.04 -18.66 -3.95
C ILE A 9 -23.29 -19.36 -3.39
N SER A 10 -24.09 -18.69 -2.55
CA SER A 10 -25.23 -19.30 -1.84
C SER A 10 -26.35 -19.81 -2.76
N ASN A 11 -26.43 -19.28 -3.98
CA ASN A 11 -27.45 -19.65 -4.98
C ASN A 11 -26.95 -20.67 -6.02
N LEU A 12 -25.73 -21.18 -5.88
CA LEU A 12 -25.12 -22.10 -6.83
C LEU A 12 -25.39 -23.57 -6.47
N ARG A 13 -25.47 -24.42 -7.50
CA ARG A 13 -25.56 -25.88 -7.30
C ARG A 13 -24.24 -26.43 -6.74
N PRO A 14 -24.26 -27.54 -5.98
CA PRO A 14 -23.07 -28.09 -5.33
C PRO A 14 -21.90 -28.33 -6.28
N GLU A 15 -22.17 -28.72 -7.52
CA GLU A 15 -21.14 -29.00 -8.53
C GLU A 15 -20.39 -27.73 -8.98
N GLN A 16 -21.01 -26.56 -8.85
CA GLN A 16 -20.46 -25.27 -9.27
C GLN A 16 -19.68 -24.55 -8.15
N LEU A 17 -19.74 -25.06 -6.91
CA LEU A 17 -19.10 -24.44 -5.75
C LEU A 17 -17.56 -24.45 -5.87
N SER A 18 -16.99 -25.57 -6.34
CA SER A 18 -15.53 -25.69 -6.50
C SER A 18 -14.98 -24.70 -7.53
N GLN A 19 -15.61 -24.64 -8.72
CA GLN A 19 -15.22 -23.72 -9.78
C GLN A 19 -15.37 -22.25 -9.36
N SER A 20 -16.46 -21.91 -8.67
CA SER A 20 -16.73 -20.53 -8.23
C SER A 20 -15.79 -20.07 -7.13
N SER A 21 -15.45 -20.96 -6.19
CA SER A 21 -14.41 -20.70 -5.18
C SER A 21 -13.04 -20.45 -5.82
N GLY A 22 -12.69 -21.23 -6.84
CA GLY A 22 -11.48 -21.03 -7.63
C GLY A 22 -11.44 -19.66 -8.31
N ALA A 23 -12.53 -19.27 -8.98
CA ALA A 23 -12.63 -17.98 -9.65
C ALA A 23 -12.52 -16.78 -8.69
N ILE A 24 -13.18 -16.83 -7.53
CA ILE A 24 -13.09 -15.76 -6.52
C ILE A 24 -11.66 -15.61 -6.00
N ASN A 25 -10.99 -16.73 -5.68
CA ASN A 25 -9.61 -16.71 -5.20
C ASN A 25 -8.64 -16.23 -6.27
N PHE A 26 -8.83 -16.64 -7.53
CA PHE A 26 -8.03 -16.16 -8.65
C PHE A 26 -8.17 -14.65 -8.82
N ASN A 27 -9.40 -14.12 -8.86
CA ASN A 27 -9.64 -12.68 -9.00
C ASN A 27 -9.00 -11.88 -7.85
N ARG A 28 -9.07 -12.39 -6.61
CA ARG A 28 -8.43 -11.76 -5.46
C ARG A 28 -6.91 -11.74 -5.58
N GLN A 29 -6.29 -12.85 -5.97
CA GLN A 29 -4.83 -12.94 -6.13
C GLN A 29 -4.34 -12.08 -7.30
N LEU A 30 -5.05 -12.10 -8.43
CA LEU A 30 -4.75 -11.26 -9.59
C LEU A 30 -4.84 -9.78 -9.22
N GLY A 31 -5.94 -9.37 -8.56
CA GLY A 31 -6.11 -8.00 -8.08
C GLY A 31 -5.04 -7.58 -7.07
N GLY A 32 -4.64 -8.50 -6.17
CA GLY A 32 -3.55 -8.25 -5.22
C GLY A 32 -2.21 -8.02 -5.90
N ALA A 33 -1.83 -8.88 -6.85
CA ALA A 33 -0.57 -8.76 -7.58
C ALA A 33 -0.54 -7.48 -8.46
N LEU A 34 -1.62 -7.19 -9.18
CA LEU A 34 -1.73 -5.97 -9.98
C LEU A 34 -1.71 -4.72 -9.09
N GLY A 35 -2.46 -4.73 -7.99
CA GLY A 35 -2.54 -3.62 -7.05
C GLY A 35 -1.19 -3.26 -6.45
N ILE A 36 -0.43 -4.25 -5.97
CA ILE A 36 0.91 -4.02 -5.40
C ILE A 36 1.86 -3.44 -6.45
N ASN A 37 1.85 -3.95 -7.68
CA ASN A 37 2.71 -3.43 -8.75
C ASN A 37 2.37 -1.99 -9.13
N LEU A 38 1.08 -1.67 -9.28
CA LEU A 38 0.63 -0.30 -9.57
C LEU A 38 0.97 0.68 -8.45
N ILE A 39 0.79 0.25 -7.19
CA ILE A 39 1.17 1.03 -6.02
C ILE A 39 2.69 1.26 -5.98
N SER A 40 3.49 0.22 -6.26
CA SER A 40 4.95 0.32 -6.28
C SER A 40 5.43 1.29 -7.35
N MET A 41 4.91 1.16 -8.58
CA MET A 41 5.22 2.06 -9.69
C MET A 41 4.79 3.50 -9.37
N GLY A 42 3.59 3.69 -8.82
CA GLY A 42 3.08 5.00 -8.44
C GLY A 42 3.93 5.65 -7.32
N LEU A 43 4.34 4.87 -6.33
CA LEU A 43 5.21 5.33 -5.24
C LEU A 43 6.56 5.79 -5.78
N GLU A 44 7.17 5.02 -6.69
CA GLU A 44 8.44 5.37 -7.32
C GLU A 44 8.32 6.67 -8.12
N GLN A 45 7.31 6.78 -8.99
CA GLN A 45 7.07 7.97 -9.80
C GLN A 45 6.80 9.22 -8.93
N ARG A 46 6.00 9.07 -7.87
CA ARG A 46 5.73 10.16 -6.92
C ARG A 46 6.96 10.57 -6.12
N THR A 47 7.77 9.59 -5.72
CA THR A 47 9.04 9.87 -5.01
C THR A 47 9.99 10.66 -5.89
N ALA A 48 10.14 10.27 -7.17
CA ALA A 48 10.94 11.02 -8.13
C ALA A 48 10.43 12.45 -8.31
N PHE A 49 9.12 12.62 -8.49
CA PHE A 49 8.50 13.95 -8.62
C PHE A 49 8.82 14.89 -7.44
N PHE A 50 8.66 14.40 -6.20
CA PHE A 50 8.98 15.22 -5.02
C PHE A 50 10.48 15.42 -4.83
N ALA A 51 11.31 14.42 -5.19
CA ALA A 51 12.76 14.53 -5.10
C ALA A 51 13.28 15.62 -6.05
N ASP A 52 12.79 15.66 -7.29
CA ASP A 52 13.15 16.69 -8.27
C ASP A 52 12.69 18.07 -7.81
N ALA A 53 11.46 18.18 -7.29
CA ALA A 53 10.94 19.44 -6.75
C ALA A 53 11.79 19.96 -5.57
N PHE A 54 12.15 19.09 -4.63
CA PHE A 54 12.97 19.46 -3.47
C PHE A 54 14.42 19.73 -3.82
N ALA A 55 14.99 19.00 -4.77
CA ALA A 55 16.34 19.25 -5.29
C ALA A 55 16.40 20.61 -5.99
N GLY A 56 15.37 20.99 -6.75
CA GLY A 56 15.27 22.31 -7.38
C GLY A 56 15.29 23.48 -6.40
N LEU A 57 14.94 23.26 -5.13
CA LEU A 57 15.02 24.28 -4.06
C LEU A 57 16.43 24.41 -3.46
N GLN A 58 17.32 23.45 -3.70
CA GLN A 58 18.69 23.48 -3.19
C GLN A 58 19.61 24.18 -4.20
N THR A 59 19.65 25.50 -4.16
CA THR A 59 20.62 26.28 -4.93
C THR A 59 21.88 26.56 -4.11
N PRO A 60 23.04 26.79 -4.76
CA PRO A 60 24.26 27.19 -4.05
C PRO A 60 24.07 28.45 -3.19
N ASP A 61 23.19 29.36 -3.61
CA ASP A 61 22.87 30.61 -2.91
C ASP A 61 21.82 30.43 -1.80
N ASN A 62 21.26 29.22 -1.61
CA ASN A 62 20.30 28.96 -0.55
C ASN A 62 21.03 28.80 0.79
N ASN A 63 20.90 29.80 1.66
CA ASN A 63 21.48 29.81 3.00
C ASN A 63 21.10 28.57 3.84
N SER A 64 19.90 28.03 3.66
CA SER A 64 19.45 26.83 4.39
C SER A 64 20.22 25.59 3.94
N THR A 65 20.44 25.46 2.63
CA THR A 65 21.24 24.38 2.03
C THR A 65 22.70 24.45 2.48
N GLN A 66 23.28 25.66 2.48
CA GLN A 66 24.65 25.87 2.95
C GLN A 66 24.79 25.52 4.44
N LEU A 67 23.83 25.89 5.28
CA LEU A 67 23.83 25.54 6.70
C LEU A 67 23.74 24.01 6.90
N LEU A 68 22.91 23.32 6.12
CA LEU A 68 22.79 21.87 6.17
C LEU A 68 24.09 21.18 5.73
N MET A 69 24.70 21.67 4.65
CA MET A 69 26.01 21.25 4.16
C MET A 69 27.10 21.40 5.23
N MET A 70 27.15 22.54 5.92
CA MET A 70 28.09 22.76 7.02
C MET A 70 27.85 21.79 8.18
N LYS A 71 26.60 21.59 8.60
CA LYS A 71 26.24 20.64 9.68
C LYS A 71 26.69 19.22 9.34
N PHE A 72 26.42 18.74 8.13
CA PHE A 72 26.86 17.42 7.69
C PHE A 72 28.39 17.33 7.53
N GLY A 73 29.05 18.38 7.04
CA GLY A 73 30.51 18.45 6.97
C GLY A 73 31.16 18.37 8.35
N HIS A 74 30.62 19.08 9.35
CA HIS A 74 31.06 18.97 10.74
C HIS A 74 30.82 17.58 11.32
N PHE A 75 29.66 16.98 11.07
CA PHE A 75 29.33 15.62 11.49
C PHE A 75 30.33 14.59 10.91
N LEU A 76 30.58 14.64 9.60
CA LEU A 76 31.57 13.78 8.95
C LEU A 76 32.99 14.02 9.48
N GLY A 77 33.33 15.27 9.80
CA GLY A 77 34.59 15.59 10.46
C GLY A 77 34.76 14.93 11.82
N ARG A 78 33.69 14.85 12.64
CA ARG A 78 33.69 14.12 13.92
C ARG A 78 33.85 12.61 13.72
N LEU A 79 33.41 12.08 12.58
CA LEU A 79 33.59 10.68 12.19
C LEU A 79 34.98 10.39 11.58
N GLY A 80 35.89 11.37 11.56
CA GLY A 80 37.26 11.19 11.05
C GLY A 80 37.39 11.22 9.53
N TRP A 81 36.39 11.70 8.80
CA TRP A 81 36.49 11.80 7.34
C TRP A 81 37.57 12.80 6.89
N PRO A 82 38.34 12.49 5.83
CA PRO A 82 39.32 13.40 5.25
C PRO A 82 38.68 14.73 4.84
N PHE A 83 39.36 15.86 5.07
CA PHE A 83 38.82 17.20 4.78
C PHE A 83 38.33 17.34 3.33
N GLU A 84 39.10 16.82 2.37
CA GLU A 84 38.76 16.87 0.95
C GLU A 84 37.49 16.08 0.58
N LYS A 85 37.12 15.05 1.35
CA LYS A 85 35.93 14.22 1.11
C LYS A 85 34.67 14.76 1.79
N LYS A 86 34.80 15.69 2.72
CA LYS A 86 33.66 16.25 3.48
C LYS A 86 32.62 16.93 2.59
N PRO A 87 32.98 17.76 1.60
CA PRO A 87 31.99 18.40 0.73
C PRO A 87 31.17 17.38 -0.06
N ALA A 88 31.82 16.39 -0.67
CA ALA A 88 31.13 15.33 -1.41
C ALA A 88 30.23 14.47 -0.50
N GLY A 89 30.73 14.10 0.68
CA GLY A 89 29.95 13.33 1.65
C GLY A 89 28.74 14.10 2.20
N ALA A 90 28.92 15.39 2.49
CA ALA A 90 27.82 16.23 2.97
C ALA A 90 26.76 16.45 1.88
N LEU A 91 27.17 16.62 0.61
CA LEU A 91 26.24 16.69 -0.52
C LEU A 91 25.45 15.38 -0.69
N TYR A 92 26.10 14.23 -0.55
CA TYR A 92 25.43 12.93 -0.54
C TYR A 92 24.37 12.84 0.57
N LEU A 93 24.68 13.31 1.79
CA LEU A 93 23.73 13.33 2.90
C LEU A 93 22.56 14.28 2.65
N VAL A 94 22.79 15.45 2.03
CA VAL A 94 21.72 16.34 1.56
C VAL A 94 20.81 15.60 0.57
N GLY A 95 21.38 14.97 -0.46
CA GLY A 95 20.61 14.18 -1.43
C GLY A 95 19.81 13.07 -0.77
N ARG A 96 20.39 12.36 0.20
CA ARG A 96 19.69 11.32 0.97
C ARG A 96 18.53 11.89 1.79
N SER A 97 18.72 13.07 2.40
CA SER A 97 17.67 13.75 3.16
C SER A 97 16.49 14.20 2.28
N ILE A 98 16.79 14.65 1.05
CA ILE A 98 15.78 15.02 0.05
C ILE A 98 14.99 13.80 -0.38
N TYR A 99 15.70 12.71 -0.74
CA TYR A 99 15.06 11.46 -1.13
C TYR A 99 14.14 10.92 -0.02
N ALA A 100 14.57 10.99 1.25
CA ALA A 100 13.76 10.54 2.38
C ALA A 100 12.48 11.39 2.55
N GLN A 101 12.59 12.71 2.45
CA GLN A 101 11.45 13.62 2.52
C GLN A 101 10.48 13.38 1.34
N ALA A 102 11.02 13.23 0.13
CA ALA A 102 10.24 12.92 -1.07
C ALA A 102 9.50 11.59 -0.95
N SER A 103 10.17 10.55 -0.45
CA SER A 103 9.57 9.23 -0.23
C SER A 103 8.43 9.29 0.79
N MET A 104 8.58 10.10 1.83
CA MET A 104 7.55 10.29 2.87
C MET A 104 6.31 10.99 2.29
N MET A 105 6.49 12.04 1.48
CA MET A 105 5.37 12.71 0.79
C MET A 105 4.68 11.79 -0.21
N ALA A 106 5.46 11.06 -1.02
CA ALA A 106 4.94 10.08 -1.96
C ALA A 106 4.13 8.97 -1.26
N PHE A 107 4.61 8.47 -0.12
CA PHE A 107 3.89 7.48 0.67
C PHE A 107 2.54 8.03 1.17
N SER A 108 2.50 9.28 1.64
CA SER A 108 1.26 9.94 2.05
C SER A 108 0.25 10.02 0.89
N ASP A 109 0.68 10.46 -0.29
CA ASP A 109 -0.15 10.55 -1.49
C ASP A 109 -0.74 9.19 -1.89
N VAL A 110 0.11 8.16 -1.93
CA VAL A 110 -0.28 6.80 -2.29
C VAL A 110 -1.21 6.20 -1.23
N PHE A 111 -0.95 6.44 0.06
CA PHE A 111 -1.80 5.97 1.15
C PHE A 111 -3.20 6.58 1.10
N MET A 112 -3.29 7.89 0.81
CA MET A 112 -4.59 8.56 0.63
C MET A 112 -5.36 7.97 -0.55
N LEU A 113 -4.70 7.68 -1.68
CA LEU A 113 -5.31 7.03 -2.82
C LEU A 113 -5.84 5.63 -2.48
N ILE A 114 -5.08 4.83 -1.73
CA ILE A 114 -5.53 3.52 -1.23
C ILE A 114 -6.78 3.69 -0.35
N GLY A 115 -6.79 4.69 0.54
CA GLY A 115 -7.94 5.01 1.38
C GLY A 115 -9.20 5.34 0.57
N VAL A 116 -9.08 6.16 -0.48
CA VAL A 116 -10.20 6.49 -1.38
C VAL A 116 -10.71 5.25 -2.11
N VAL A 117 -9.82 4.41 -2.64
CA VAL A 117 -10.18 3.15 -3.30
C VAL A 117 -10.87 2.20 -2.33
N TYR A 118 -10.40 2.12 -1.10
CA TYR A 118 -11.01 1.32 -0.04
C TYR A 118 -12.45 1.78 0.27
N VAL A 119 -12.66 3.07 0.49
CA VAL A 119 -14.02 3.62 0.74
C VAL A 119 -14.94 3.35 -0.46
N ARG A 120 -14.44 3.53 -1.68
CA ARG A 120 -15.20 3.26 -2.92
C ARG A 120 -15.60 1.78 -3.03
N THR A 121 -14.70 0.85 -2.73
CA THR A 121 -14.98 -0.60 -2.80
C THR A 121 -15.82 -1.10 -1.64
N MET A 122 -15.79 -0.42 -0.49
CA MET A 122 -16.61 -0.74 0.68
C MET A 122 -18.08 -0.29 0.54
N THR A 123 -18.36 0.74 -0.25
CA THR A 123 -19.71 1.26 -0.50
C THR A 123 -20.73 0.18 -0.91
N PRO A 124 -20.47 -0.70 -1.91
CA PRO A 124 -21.40 -1.77 -2.27
C PRO A 124 -21.54 -2.87 -1.20
N VAL A 125 -20.53 -3.07 -0.35
CA VAL A 125 -20.61 -4.02 0.77
C VAL A 125 -21.63 -3.55 1.80
N LEU A 126 -21.69 -2.25 2.09
CA LEU A 126 -22.69 -1.69 3.01
C LEU A 126 -24.12 -1.75 2.46
N LEU A 127 -24.28 -1.83 1.13
CA LEU A 127 -25.57 -1.96 0.44
C LEU A 127 -26.07 -3.41 0.37
N LEU A 128 -25.21 -4.40 0.61
CA LEU A 128 -25.59 -5.81 0.69
C LEU A 128 -26.32 -6.06 2.02
N ARG A 129 -27.65 -5.99 1.97
CA ARG A 129 -28.54 -6.33 3.09
C ARG A 129 -28.64 -7.86 3.19
N ASP A 130 -28.18 -8.44 4.30
CA ASP A 130 -28.22 -9.89 4.52
C ASP A 130 -29.67 -10.44 4.41
N PRO A 131 -29.96 -11.35 3.46
CA PRO A 131 -31.20 -12.10 3.51
C PRO A 131 -31.10 -13.09 4.67
N VAL A 132 -31.92 -12.88 5.71
CA VAL A 132 -32.09 -13.79 6.85
C VAL A 132 -32.27 -15.22 6.32
N THR A 133 -31.27 -16.06 6.54
CA THR A 133 -31.30 -17.47 6.12
C THR A 133 -32.34 -18.18 6.99
N LYS A 134 -33.47 -18.59 6.40
CA LYS A 134 -34.48 -19.38 7.11
C LYS A 134 -33.83 -20.67 7.65
N PRO A 135 -34.01 -21.02 8.94
CA PRO A 135 -33.45 -22.25 9.51
C PRO A 135 -33.93 -23.48 8.71
N ARG A 136 -33.00 -24.31 8.23
CA ARG A 136 -33.36 -25.60 7.60
C ARG A 136 -34.06 -26.49 8.65
N PRO A 137 -35.25 -27.06 8.36
CA PRO A 137 -35.90 -27.99 9.27
C PRO A 137 -34.99 -29.18 9.56
N ARG A 138 -34.80 -29.52 10.85
CA ARG A 138 -34.01 -30.70 11.24
C ARG A 138 -34.61 -31.95 10.61
N PRO A 139 -33.81 -32.84 9.97
CA PRO A 139 -34.30 -34.13 9.51
C PRO A 139 -34.89 -34.90 10.69
N ARG A 140 -36.16 -35.28 10.60
CA ARG A 140 -36.77 -36.19 11.58
C ARG A 140 -36.08 -37.55 11.44
N LEU A 141 -35.20 -37.86 12.40
CA LEU A 141 -34.62 -39.19 12.54
C LEU A 141 -35.78 -40.18 12.70
N ARG A 142 -35.99 -41.04 11.70
CA ARG A 142 -36.94 -42.14 11.82
C ARG A 142 -36.37 -43.14 12.84
N PRO A 143 -37.16 -43.56 13.85
CA PRO A 143 -36.70 -44.58 14.78
C PRO A 143 -36.40 -45.85 13.97
N ARG A 144 -35.19 -46.39 14.12
CA ARG A 144 -34.88 -47.73 13.63
C ARG A 144 -35.70 -48.71 14.46
N LEU A 145 -36.79 -49.22 13.89
CA LEU A 145 -37.51 -50.35 14.43
C LEU A 145 -36.53 -51.54 14.45
N ARG A 146 -36.29 -52.06 15.65
CA ARG A 146 -35.54 -53.29 15.89
C ARG A 146 -36.42 -54.50 15.60
#